data_AF-A0A7Z0E3E6-F1
#
_entry.id   AF-A0A7Z0E3E6-F1
#
_cell.length_a   1.000
_cell.length_b   1.000
_cell.length_c   1.000
_cell.angle_alpha   90.00
_cell.angle_beta   90.00
_cell.angle_gamma   90.00
#
_symmetry.space_group_name_H-M   'P 1'
#
loop_
_entity.id
_entity.type
_entity.pdbx_description
1 polymer ?
#
loop_
_entity_poly.entity_id
_entity_poly.type
_entity_poly.pdbx_seq_one_letter_code
_entity_poly.pdbx_strand_id
1 'polypeptide(L)' 'MVELVVDTLFDTTIEIIPPEDREDQPDGRVCLCCKRRCRWMDDDGCGICEECLAS' A
#
# COMPACT_ATOMS: atom_id res chain seq x y z
N MET A 1 17.19 -12.13 21.43
CA MET A 1 17.18 -11.51 20.09
C MET A 1 17.40 -12.62 19.10
N VAL A 2 16.45 -12.85 18.20
CA VAL A 2 16.64 -13.81 17.10
C VAL A 2 17.20 -12.99 15.95
N GLU A 3 18.45 -13.27 15.59
CA GLU A 3 19.09 -12.67 14.42
C GLU A 3 18.44 -13.32 13.18
N LEU A 4 17.66 -12.51 12.45
CA LEU A 4 17.15 -12.91 11.15
C LEU A 4 18.32 -12.86 10.17
N VAL A 5 19.01 -13.99 10.02
CA VAL A 5 19.97 -14.21 8.93
C VAL A 5 19.20 -14.20 7.61
N VAL A 6 19.18 -13.04 6.96
CA VAL A 6 18.67 -12.91 5.60
C VAL A 6 19.76 -13.43 4.68
N ASP A 7 19.58 -14.66 4.21
CA ASP A 7 20.42 -15.25 3.17
C ASP A 7 20.15 -14.46 1.87
N THR A 8 20.95 -13.41 1.64
CA THR A 8 20.85 -12.58 0.44
C THR A 8 21.47 -13.33 -0.74
N LEU A 9 20.83 -14.42 -1.16
CA LEU A 9 21.03 -14.98 -2.49
C LEU A 9 20.45 -13.97 -3.48
N PHE A 10 21.31 -13.05 -3.94
CA PHE A 10 21.03 -12.21 -5.09
C PHE A 10 21.05 -13.09 -6.34
N ASP A 11 20.01 -13.90 -6.49
CA ASP A 11 19.77 -14.64 -7.71
C ASP A 11 19.46 -13.63 -8.82
N THR A 12 20.45 -13.38 -9.67
CA THR A 12 20.40 -12.39 -10.74
C THR A 12 19.42 -12.80 -11.86
N THR A 13 18.74 -13.94 -11.72
CA THR A 13 17.77 -14.46 -12.69
C THR A 13 16.31 -14.13 -12.36
N ILE A 14 16.04 -13.41 -11.27
CA ILE A 14 14.67 -13.01 -10.90
C ILE A 14 14.29 -11.72 -11.62
N GLU A 15 13.34 -11.82 -12.55
CA GLU A 15 12.69 -10.67 -13.19
C GLU A 15 11.41 -10.30 -12.43
N ILE A 16 11.29 -9.05 -12.00
CA ILE A 16 10.05 -8.52 -11.40
C ILE A 16 9.13 -8.10 -12.54
N ILE A 17 8.08 -8.89 -12.78
CA ILE A 17 7.03 -8.55 -13.76
C ILE A 17 6.07 -7.54 -13.11
N PRO A 18 5.93 -6.30 -13.63
CA PRO A 18 4.93 -5.36 -13.12
C PRO A 18 3.51 -5.90 -13.38
N PRO A 19 2.54 -5.63 -12.50
CA PRO A 19 1.15 -5.99 -12.74
C PRO A 19 0.62 -5.26 -13.98
N GLU A 20 -0.34 -5.86 -14.69
CA GLU A 20 -1.00 -5.21 -15.82
C GLU A 20 -1.65 -3.89 -15.37
N ASP A 21 -1.42 -2.81 -16.13
CA ASP A 21 -2.03 -1.51 -15.91
C ASP A 21 -3.56 -1.64 -16.03
N ARG A 22 -4.22 -1.76 -14.89
CA ARG A 22 -5.67 -1.62 -14.82
C ARG A 22 -5.97 -0.14 -14.83
N GLU A 23 -6.19 0.43 -16.01
CA GLU A 23 -6.52 1.84 -16.25
C GLU A 23 -7.78 2.35 -15.51
N ASP A 24 -8.45 1.51 -14.72
CA ASP A 24 -9.70 1.85 -14.05
C ASP A 24 -9.77 1.29 -12.61
N GLN A 25 -8.67 1.36 -11.85
CA GLN A 25 -8.85 1.34 -10.40
C GLN A 25 -9.31 2.74 -9.99
N PRO A 26 -10.59 2.93 -9.59
CA PRO A 26 -11.00 4.23 -9.12
C PRO A 26 -10.10 4.59 -7.94
N ASP A 27 -9.34 5.67 -8.07
CA ASP A 27 -8.44 6.24 -7.05
C ASP A 27 -9.14 6.58 -5.71
N GLY A 28 -10.43 6.25 -5.57
CA GLY A 28 -11.17 6.30 -4.33
C GLY A 28 -10.94 5.04 -3.51
N ARG A 29 -9.89 5.04 -2.68
CA ARG A 29 -9.78 4.07 -1.60
C ARG A 29 -10.85 4.38 -0.54
N VAL A 30 -11.35 3.34 0.14
CA VAL A 30 -12.41 3.49 1.16
C VAL A 30 -11.77 3.65 2.53
N CYS A 31 -12.10 4.74 3.24
CA CYS A 31 -11.63 4.98 4.60
C CYS A 31 -12.13 3.87 5.54
N LEU A 32 -11.22 3.25 6.30
CA LEU A 32 -11.57 2.18 7.23
C LEU A 32 -12.44 2.65 8.40
N CYS A 33 -12.31 3.93 8.80
CA CYS A 33 -13.06 4.56 9.89
C CYS A 33 -14.51 4.90 9.47
N CYS A 34 -14.68 5.80 8.49
CA CYS A 34 -15.99 6.33 8.12
C CYS A 34 -16.64 5.66 6.90
N LYS A 35 -15.96 4.68 6.28
CA LYS A 35 -16.42 3.92 5.10
C LYS A 35 -16.73 4.77 3.86
N ARG A 36 -16.27 6.03 3.81
CA ARG A 36 -16.39 6.90 2.65
C ARG A 36 -15.24 6.68 1.66
N ARG A 37 -15.52 6.82 0.37
CA ARG A 37 -14.47 6.87 -0.67
C ARG A 37 -13.77 8.23 -0.59
N CYS A 38 -12.44 8.20 -0.49
CA CYS A 38 -11.61 9.39 -0.47
C CYS A 38 -10.52 9.26 -1.53
N ARG A 39 -10.28 10.32 -2.30
CA ARG A 39 -9.18 10.40 -3.27
C ARG A 39 -7.81 10.53 -2.60
N TRP A 40 -7.80 11.02 -1.36
CA TRP A 40 -6.60 11.13 -0.54
C TRP A 40 -6.74 10.28 0.71
N MET A 41 -5.73 9.45 0.93
CA MET A 41 -5.47 8.72 2.16
C MET A 41 -4.17 9.23 2.74
N ASP A 42 -3.95 8.95 4.02
CA ASP A 42 -2.70 9.27 4.71
C ASP A 42 -1.46 8.74 3.96
N ASP A 43 -0.34 9.46 4.07
CA ASP A 43 0.94 9.11 3.45
C ASP A 43 1.52 7.78 3.99
N ASP A 44 1.07 7.33 5.16
CA ASP A 44 1.47 6.04 5.76
C ASP A 44 0.73 4.84 5.13
N GLY A 45 -0.26 5.08 4.26
CA GLY A 45 -1.09 4.07 3.63
C GLY A 45 -1.97 3.26 4.59
N CYS A 46 -2.26 3.78 5.79
CA CYS A 46 -3.01 3.04 6.81
C CYS A 46 -4.50 2.87 6.46
N GLY A 47 -4.98 3.65 5.49
CA GLY A 47 -6.32 3.51 4.96
C GLY A 47 -7.35 4.39 5.68
N ILE A 48 -6.90 5.46 6.34
CA ILE A 48 -7.76 6.42 7.03
C ILE A 48 -7.70 7.75 6.28
N CYS A 49 -8.83 8.47 6.20
CA CYS A 49 -8.85 9.79 5.58
C CYS A 49 -8.37 10.87 6.56
N GLU A 50 -7.81 11.94 6.02
CA GLU A 50 -7.35 13.12 6.76
C GLU A 50 -8.39 13.65 7.77
N GLU A 51 -9.66 13.67 7.38
CA GLU A 51 -10.78 14.11 8.23
C GLU A 51 -10.91 13.28 9.52
N CYS A 52 -10.75 11.96 9.42
CA CYS A 52 -10.83 11.05 10.56
C CYS A 52 -9.55 11.02 11.39
N LEU A 53 -8.40 11.36 10.78
CA LEU A 53 -7.11 11.49 11.45
C LEU A 53 -7.00 12.78 12.26
N ALA A 54 -7.60 13.86 11.79
CA ALA A 54 -7.64 15.15 12.47
C ALA A 54 -8.66 15.23 13.62
N SER A 55 -9.41 14.15 13.89
CA SER A 55 -10.48 14.06 14.90
C SER A 55 -10.00 13.54 16.25
#